data_AF-A0A1Q4X1A4-F1
#
_entry.id   AF-A0A1Q4X1A4-F1
#
_cell.length_a   1.000
_cell.length_b   1.000
_cell.length_c   1.000
_cell.angle_alpha   90.00
_cell.angle_beta   90.00
_cell.angle_gamma   90.00
#
_symmetry.space_group_name_H-M   'P 1'
#
loop_
_entity.id
_entity.type
_entity.pdbx_description
1 polymer ?
#
loop_
_entity_poly.entity_id
_entity_poly.type
_entity_poly.pdbx_seq_one_letter_code
_entity_poly.pdbx_strand_id
1 'polypeptide(L)'
;MAVTSGRAAATATHPDPVAVTVQMAVRFDLKQWDLLPDVFTTEVWIDYTGLVGGTPGTVAAADLVAGWRANLGHLAATQHLLGNQVAHVEGARARVTADFQATHRDGPLVGGRLYALGGRYDYRLTRTGREWRIGAVTMTPVWESGDRTVIGLPG
;
A
#
# COMPACT_ATOMS: atom_id res chain seq x y z
N MET A 1 22.49 2.28 52.69
CA MET A 1 21.25 2.10 51.90
C MET A 1 21.65 1.86 50.46
N ALA A 2 21.42 0.66 49.93
CA ALA A 2 21.67 0.35 48.53
C ALA A 2 20.40 0.61 47.73
N VAL A 3 20.45 1.56 46.80
CA VAL A 3 19.35 1.80 45.84
C VAL A 3 19.55 0.80 44.71
N THR A 4 18.77 -0.28 44.73
CA THR A 4 18.65 -1.21 43.60
C THR A 4 17.87 -0.50 42.50
N SER A 5 18.56 -0.07 41.44
CA SER A 5 17.92 0.39 40.21
C SER A 5 17.34 -0.82 39.47
N GLY A 6 16.04 -1.04 39.65
CA GLY A 6 15.28 -1.98 38.83
C GLY A 6 15.27 -1.47 37.39
N ARG A 7 16.05 -2.11 36.52
CA ARG A 7 15.96 -1.89 35.07
C ARG A 7 14.62 -2.48 34.62
N ALA A 8 13.63 -1.62 34.38
CA ALA A 8 12.40 -2.02 33.70
C ALA A 8 12.79 -2.72 32.40
N ALA A 9 12.32 -3.96 32.21
CA ALA A 9 12.49 -4.67 30.95
C ALA A 9 11.85 -3.81 29.86
N ALA A 10 12.63 -3.40 28.86
CA ALA A 10 12.08 -2.74 27.68
C ALA A 10 11.06 -3.69 27.07
N THR A 11 9.78 -3.34 27.13
CA THR A 11 8.74 -4.02 26.35
C THR A 11 9.20 -3.99 24.90
N ALA A 12 9.29 -5.15 24.26
CA ALA A 12 9.64 -5.23 22.86
C ALA A 12 8.63 -4.38 22.08
N THR A 13 9.06 -3.23 21.59
CA THR A 13 8.25 -2.37 20.75
C THR A 13 8.02 -3.12 19.44
N HIS A 14 6.77 -3.50 19.19
CA HIS A 14 6.38 -4.03 17.90
C HIS A 14 6.62 -2.98 16.81
N PRO A 15 6.99 -3.38 15.58
CA PRO A 15 7.16 -2.43 14.49
C PRO A 15 5.86 -1.66 14.25
N ASP A 16 6.01 -0.42 13.82
CA ASP A 16 4.90 0.48 13.50
C ASP A 16 4.07 -0.10 12.34
N PRO A 17 2.74 -0.28 12.48
CA PRO A 17 1.87 -0.72 11.39
C PRO A 17 1.88 0.22 10.17
N VAL A 18 2.22 1.51 10.34
CA VAL A 18 2.40 2.44 9.23
C VAL A 18 3.52 1.98 8.28
N ALA A 19 4.56 1.34 8.82
CA ALA A 19 5.72 0.96 8.02
C ALA A 19 5.36 -0.01 6.89
N VAL A 20 4.46 -0.98 7.11
CA VAL A 20 4.11 -1.94 6.06
C VAL A 20 3.31 -1.32 4.91
N THR A 21 2.50 -0.29 5.17
CA THR A 21 1.78 0.43 4.10
C THR A 21 2.75 1.25 3.24
N VAL A 22 3.78 1.83 3.86
CA VAL A 22 4.87 2.51 3.13
C VAL A 22 5.70 1.50 2.33
N GLN A 23 6.00 0.33 2.90
CA GLN A 23 6.73 -0.73 2.20
C GLN A 23 5.97 -1.25 0.98
N MET A 24 4.64 -1.33 1.03
CA MET A 24 3.82 -1.67 -0.14
C MET A 24 4.05 -0.66 -1.28
N ALA A 25 3.93 0.63 -0.99
CA ALA A 25 4.15 1.71 -1.97
C ALA A 25 5.57 1.69 -2.55
N VAL A 26 6.59 1.61 -1.69
CA VAL A 26 8.00 1.58 -2.12
C VAL A 26 8.31 0.37 -2.98
N ARG A 27 7.87 -0.83 -2.57
CA ARG A 27 8.11 -2.07 -3.34
C ARG A 27 7.40 -2.04 -4.69
N PHE A 28 6.19 -1.47 -4.75
CA PHE A 28 5.46 -1.25 -5.99
C PHE A 28 6.22 -0.31 -6.92
N ASP A 29 6.64 0.86 -6.44
CA ASP A 29 7.33 1.87 -7.24
C ASP A 29 8.70 1.42 -7.74
N LEU A 30 9.41 0.62 -6.94
CA LEU A 30 10.67 0.00 -7.32
C LEU A 30 10.50 -1.29 -8.14
N LYS A 31 9.25 -1.66 -8.48
CA LYS A 31 8.91 -2.88 -9.24
C LYS A 31 9.49 -4.16 -8.62
N GLN A 32 9.56 -4.22 -7.30
CA GLN A 32 10.06 -5.37 -6.56
C GLN A 32 8.99 -6.46 -6.45
N TRP A 33 8.50 -6.93 -7.61
CA TRP A 33 7.34 -7.83 -7.72
C TRP A 33 7.52 -9.13 -6.93
N ASP A 34 8.74 -9.63 -6.80
CA ASP A 34 9.01 -10.88 -6.09
C ASP A 34 9.01 -10.70 -4.56
N LEU A 35 9.23 -9.48 -4.07
CA LEU A 35 9.20 -9.13 -2.65
C LEU A 35 7.86 -8.55 -2.21
N LEU A 36 7.10 -7.96 -3.13
CA LEU A 36 5.85 -7.28 -2.82
C LEU A 36 4.82 -8.17 -2.11
N PRO A 37 4.67 -9.48 -2.40
CA PRO A 37 3.72 -10.35 -1.69
C PRO A 37 3.94 -10.40 -0.17
N ASP A 38 5.17 -10.21 0.33
CA ASP A 38 5.47 -10.28 1.76
C ASP A 38 4.84 -9.15 2.59
N VAL A 39 4.30 -8.09 1.97
CA VAL A 39 3.60 -7.03 2.72
C VAL A 39 2.15 -7.42 3.05
N PHE A 40 1.63 -8.48 2.44
CA PHE A 40 0.24 -8.92 2.56
C PHE A 40 0.10 -10.18 3.40
N THR A 41 -1.12 -10.45 3.88
CA THR A 41 -1.52 -11.81 4.26
C THR A 41 -1.67 -12.69 3.01
N THR A 42 -1.70 -14.02 3.16
CA THR A 42 -1.83 -14.97 2.03
C THR A 42 -2.98 -14.61 1.08
N GLU A 43 -4.11 -14.22 1.67
CA GLU A 43 -5.26 -13.65 0.97
C GLU A 43 -5.47 -12.21 1.44
N VAL A 44 -5.84 -11.33 0.53
CA VAL A 44 -6.07 -9.91 0.78
C VAL A 44 -7.40 -9.49 0.19
N TRP A 45 -8.19 -8.77 0.96
CA TRP A 45 -9.41 -8.14 0.47
C TRP A 45 -9.07 -6.81 -0.22
N ILE A 46 -9.59 -6.61 -1.43
CA ILE A 46 -9.30 -5.41 -2.24
C ILE A 46 -10.62 -4.75 -2.66
N ASP A 47 -10.64 -3.43 -2.52
CA ASP A 47 -11.68 -2.58 -3.08
C ASP A 47 -11.05 -1.39 -3.79
N TYR A 48 -10.96 -1.53 -5.11
CA TYR A 48 -10.57 -0.48 -6.04
C TYR A 48 -11.76 -0.03 -6.91
N THR A 49 -12.99 -0.37 -6.51
CA THR A 49 -14.18 -0.09 -7.31
C THR A 49 -14.39 1.40 -7.59
N GLY A 50 -13.94 2.26 -6.67
CA GLY A 50 -13.96 3.71 -6.84
C GLY A 50 -13.14 4.23 -8.03
N LEU A 51 -12.18 3.45 -8.55
CA LEU A 51 -11.38 3.81 -9.72
C LEU A 51 -11.68 2.93 -10.94
N VAL A 52 -11.64 1.61 -10.76
CA VAL A 52 -11.68 0.64 -11.87
C VAL A 52 -13.06 0.00 -12.07
N GLY A 53 -14.05 0.34 -11.23
CA GLY A 53 -15.36 -0.30 -11.21
C GLY A 53 -15.29 -1.76 -10.72
N GLY A 54 -16.30 -2.57 -11.09
CA GLY A 54 -16.38 -3.98 -10.69
C GLY A 54 -16.93 -4.17 -9.28
N THR A 55 -16.44 -5.20 -8.57
CA THR A 55 -16.92 -5.60 -7.23
C THR A 55 -15.71 -5.86 -6.34
N PRO A 56 -15.73 -5.43 -5.06
CA PRO A 56 -14.64 -5.76 -4.14
C PRO A 56 -14.59 -7.27 -3.87
N GLY A 57 -13.41 -7.78 -3.52
CA GLY A 57 -13.23 -9.21 -3.31
C GLY A 57 -11.92 -9.58 -2.65
N THR A 58 -11.87 -10.82 -2.17
CA THR A 58 -10.65 -11.43 -1.64
C THR A 58 -9.89 -12.11 -2.78
N VAL A 59 -8.59 -11.89 -2.85
CA VAL A 59 -7.68 -12.49 -3.82
C VAL A 59 -6.43 -13.02 -3.12
N ALA A 60 -5.74 -14.01 -3.70
CA ALA A 60 -4.42 -14.38 -3.22
C ALA A 60 -3.45 -13.21 -3.44
N ALA A 61 -2.58 -12.94 -2.47
CA ALA A 61 -1.60 -11.85 -2.58
C ALA A 61 -0.68 -12.01 -3.80
N ALA A 62 -0.32 -13.25 -4.13
CA ALA A 62 0.46 -13.56 -5.33
C ALA A 62 -0.28 -13.16 -6.62
N ASP A 63 -1.59 -13.44 -6.70
CA ASP A 63 -2.42 -13.11 -7.87
C ASP A 63 -2.64 -11.59 -7.98
N LEU A 64 -2.82 -10.90 -6.86
CA LEU A 64 -2.88 -9.43 -6.83
C LEU A 64 -1.62 -8.82 -7.42
N VAL A 65 -0.45 -9.25 -6.95
CA VAL A 65 0.84 -8.74 -7.41
C VAL A 65 1.12 -9.13 -8.87
N ALA A 66 0.74 -10.34 -9.28
CA ALA A 66 0.83 -10.76 -10.68
C ALA A 66 -0.05 -9.88 -11.59
N GLY A 67 -1.27 -9.56 -11.14
CA GLY A 67 -2.17 -8.63 -11.82
C GLY A 67 -1.57 -7.22 -11.94
N TRP A 68 -1.00 -6.69 -10.87
CA TRP A 68 -0.29 -5.40 -10.92
C TRP A 68 0.90 -5.41 -11.87
N ARG A 69 1.74 -6.45 -11.81
CA ARG A 69 2.88 -6.61 -12.72
C ARG A 69 2.44 -6.67 -14.17
N ALA A 70 1.38 -7.43 -14.48
CA ALA A 70 0.85 -7.57 -15.83
C ALA A 70 0.30 -6.24 -16.38
N ASN A 71 -0.48 -5.53 -15.57
CA ASN A 71 -1.16 -4.31 -16.02
C ASN A 71 -0.27 -3.05 -15.95
N LEU A 72 0.63 -2.96 -14.99
CA LEU A 72 1.37 -1.72 -14.66
C LEU A 72 2.89 -1.88 -14.77
N GLY A 73 3.40 -3.11 -14.96
CA GLY A 73 4.83 -3.38 -15.06
C GLY A 73 5.51 -2.73 -16.29
N HIS A 74 4.73 -2.42 -17.33
CA HIS A 74 5.20 -1.77 -18.55
C HIS A 74 5.47 -0.26 -18.38
N LEU A 75 4.93 0.37 -17.33
CA LEU A 75 5.10 1.80 -17.08
C LEU A 75 6.57 2.17 -16.91
N ALA A 76 6.99 3.34 -17.37
CA ALA A 76 8.37 3.78 -17.20
C ALA A 76 8.68 4.10 -15.73
N ALA A 77 7.72 4.66 -14.99
CA ALA A 77 7.83 4.91 -13.56
C ALA A 77 6.45 5.03 -12.91
N THR A 78 6.39 4.71 -11.63
CA THR A 78 5.29 5.10 -10.74
C THR A 78 5.87 5.77 -9.50
N GLN A 79 5.07 6.60 -8.84
CA GLN A 79 5.41 7.19 -7.55
C GLN A 79 4.16 7.32 -6.69
N HIS A 80 4.18 6.71 -5.52
CA HIS A 80 3.14 6.79 -4.50
C HIS A 80 3.66 7.60 -3.31
N LEU A 81 3.04 8.75 -3.07
CA LEU A 81 3.25 9.56 -1.87
C LEU A 81 2.11 9.29 -0.90
N LEU A 82 2.45 8.77 0.27
CA LEU A 82 1.50 8.59 1.38
C LEU A 82 1.70 9.71 2.41
N GLY A 83 0.61 10.30 2.87
CA GLY A 83 0.59 11.38 3.85
C GLY A 83 -0.57 11.24 4.82
N ASN A 84 -0.60 12.11 5.84
CA ASN A 84 -1.67 12.16 6.85
C ASN A 84 -2.03 10.77 7.42
N GLN A 85 -1.01 9.95 7.69
CA GLN A 85 -1.20 8.57 8.09
C GLN A 85 -1.61 8.48 9.55
N VAL A 86 -2.70 7.75 9.82
CA VAL A 86 -3.23 7.55 11.17
C VAL A 86 -3.42 6.06 11.41
N ALA A 87 -2.80 5.55 12.47
CA ALA A 87 -2.87 4.15 12.88
C ALA A 87 -3.67 3.99 14.18
N HIS A 88 -4.61 3.05 14.19
CA HIS A 88 -5.30 2.57 15.39
C HIS A 88 -4.94 1.10 15.59
N VAL A 89 -4.38 0.75 16.75
CA VAL A 89 -3.87 -0.59 17.04
C VAL A 89 -4.65 -1.22 18.18
N GLU A 90 -5.16 -2.43 17.95
CA GLU A 90 -5.90 -3.24 18.91
C GLU A 90 -5.32 -4.65 18.97
N GLY A 91 -4.39 -4.88 19.91
CA GLY A 91 -3.73 -6.17 20.08
C GLY A 91 -2.91 -6.56 18.85
N ALA A 92 -3.37 -7.58 18.11
CA ALA A 92 -2.76 -8.08 16.88
C ALA A 92 -3.46 -7.58 15.61
N ARG A 93 -4.35 -6.60 15.71
CA ARG A 93 -5.01 -5.94 14.58
C ARG A 93 -4.67 -4.46 14.56
N ALA A 94 -4.65 -3.88 13.36
CA ALA A 94 -4.56 -2.44 13.21
C ALA A 94 -5.39 -1.97 12.02
N ARG A 95 -5.84 -0.71 12.08
CA ARG A 95 -6.35 0.03 10.93
C ARG A 95 -5.43 1.21 10.68
N VAL A 96 -4.96 1.35 9.45
CA VAL A 96 -4.17 2.51 9.01
C VAL A 96 -4.96 3.22 7.92
N THR A 97 -5.20 4.52 8.09
CA THR A 97 -5.68 5.37 6.99
C THR A 97 -4.56 6.26 6.51
N ALA A 98 -4.55 6.59 5.22
CA ALA A 98 -3.57 7.48 4.61
C ALA A 98 -4.24 8.28 3.51
N ASP A 99 -3.88 9.55 3.38
CA ASP A 99 -4.09 10.24 2.11
C ASP A 99 -2.98 9.81 1.15
N PHE A 100 -3.28 9.74 -0.15
CA PHE A 100 -2.31 9.37 -1.16
C PHE A 100 -2.35 10.28 -2.38
N GLN A 101 -1.20 10.37 -3.04
CA GLN A 101 -1.07 10.79 -4.42
C GLN A 101 -0.26 9.73 -5.16
N ALA A 102 -0.77 9.25 -6.29
CA ALA A 102 -0.08 8.29 -7.14
C ALA A 102 0.09 8.90 -8.53
N THR A 103 1.31 8.89 -9.05
CA THR A 103 1.63 9.35 -10.40
C THR A 103 2.21 8.20 -11.20
N HIS A 104 1.68 8.00 -12.39
CA HIS A 104 2.05 6.95 -13.34
C HIS A 104 2.59 7.62 -14.59
N ARG A 105 3.73 7.14 -15.09
CA ARG A 105 4.33 7.63 -16.33
C ARG A 105 4.57 6.49 -17.29
N ASP A 106 4.13 6.67 -18.51
CA ASP A 106 4.65 5.91 -19.65
C ASP A 106 5.67 6.73 -20.45
N GLY A 107 6.55 6.03 -21.18
CA GLY A 107 7.55 6.70 -22.01
C GLY A 107 8.67 7.43 -21.25
N PRO A 108 9.36 8.38 -21.91
CA PRO A 108 10.59 8.99 -21.41
C PRO A 108 10.37 9.92 -20.21
N LEU A 109 11.48 10.24 -19.50
CA LEU A 109 11.47 11.15 -18.34
C LEU A 109 10.88 12.53 -18.67
N VAL A 110 11.18 13.07 -19.86
CA VAL A 110 10.65 14.34 -20.36
C VAL A 110 9.75 14.05 -21.55
N GLY A 111 8.52 14.55 -21.53
CA GLY A 111 7.53 14.37 -22.61
C GLY A 111 6.76 13.04 -22.59
N GLY A 112 7.03 12.15 -21.62
CA GLY A 112 6.17 10.98 -21.35
C GLY A 112 4.78 11.39 -20.87
N ARG A 113 3.78 10.54 -21.09
CA ARG A 113 2.41 10.82 -20.65
C ARG A 113 2.27 10.52 -19.17
N LEU A 114 1.41 11.28 -18.50
CA LEU A 114 1.17 11.14 -17.07
C LEU A 114 -0.29 10.85 -16.80
N TYR A 115 -0.52 9.95 -15.86
CA TYR A 115 -1.78 9.83 -15.14
C TYR A 115 -1.54 9.96 -13.65
N ALA A 116 -2.19 10.94 -13.04
CA ALA A 116 -2.11 11.18 -11.60
C ALA A 116 -3.49 11.07 -10.98
N LEU A 117 -3.54 10.53 -9.77
CA LEU A 117 -4.73 10.52 -8.95
C LEU A 117 -4.34 10.70 -7.49
N GLY A 118 -5.29 11.22 -6.71
CA GLY A 118 -5.14 11.28 -5.26
C GLY A 118 -6.44 10.96 -4.56
N GLY A 119 -6.33 10.54 -3.31
CA GLY A 119 -7.46 10.11 -2.52
C GLY A 119 -7.05 9.55 -1.18
N ARG A 120 -7.81 8.57 -0.69
CA ARG A 120 -7.59 7.95 0.62
C ARG A 120 -7.43 6.43 0.51
N TYR A 121 -6.52 5.89 1.29
CA TYR A 121 -6.47 4.46 1.60
C TYR A 121 -7.04 4.16 2.98
N ASP A 122 -7.71 3.01 3.07
CA ASP A 122 -8.04 2.31 4.31
C ASP A 122 -7.40 0.92 4.29
N TYR A 123 -6.44 0.71 5.18
CA TYR A 123 -5.75 -0.56 5.37
C TYR A 123 -6.26 -1.25 6.63
N ARG A 124 -6.59 -2.54 6.52
CA ARG A 124 -6.77 -3.43 7.67
C ARG A 124 -5.60 -4.39 7.75
N LEU A 125 -4.96 -4.44 8.91
CA LEU A 125 -3.71 -5.15 9.13
C LEU A 125 -3.86 -6.18 10.23
N THR A 126 -3.13 -7.29 10.08
CA THR A 126 -2.99 -8.32 11.11
C THR A 126 -1.52 -8.53 11.40
N ARG A 127 -1.17 -8.66 12.69
CA ARG A 127 0.19 -9.00 13.11
C ARG A 127 0.36 -10.51 13.16
N THR A 128 1.30 -11.02 12.37
CA THR A 128 1.75 -12.40 12.36
C THR A 128 3.12 -12.49 13.01
N GLY A 129 3.19 -12.98 14.25
CA GLY A 129 4.41 -12.94 15.06
C GLY A 129 4.83 -11.51 15.39
N ARG A 130 5.96 -11.05 14.83
CA ARG A 130 6.46 -9.68 15.01
C ARG A 130 6.11 -8.74 13.86
N GLU A 131 5.57 -9.25 12.76
CA GLU A 131 5.41 -8.49 11.52
C GLU A 131 3.94 -8.16 11.27
N TRP A 132 3.69 -6.93 10.84
CA TRP A 132 2.37 -6.54 10.31
C TRP A 132 2.25 -6.95 8.86
N ARG A 133 1.05 -7.44 8.50
CA ARG A 133 0.67 -7.78 7.13
C ARG A 133 -0.65 -7.11 6.78
N ILE A 134 -0.76 -6.63 5.56
CA ILE A 134 -1.98 -6.01 5.03
C ILE A 134 -2.95 -7.12 4.62
N GLY A 135 -4.11 -7.17 5.27
CA GLY A 135 -5.19 -8.10 4.95
C GLY A 135 -6.37 -7.48 4.21
N ALA A 136 -6.44 -6.14 4.17
CA ALA A 136 -7.38 -5.45 3.31
C ALA A 136 -6.85 -4.09 2.85
N VAL A 137 -7.21 -3.70 1.63
CA VAL A 137 -6.98 -2.37 1.07
C VAL A 137 -8.26 -1.85 0.41
N THR A 138 -8.79 -0.74 0.88
CA THR A 138 -9.73 0.10 0.11
C THR A 138 -8.99 1.31 -0.41
N MET A 139 -9.17 1.65 -1.69
CA MET A 139 -8.72 2.91 -2.27
C MET A 139 -9.93 3.72 -2.73
N THR A 140 -10.08 4.92 -2.18
CA THR A 140 -11.13 5.86 -2.56
C THR A 140 -10.49 7.08 -3.23
N PRO A 141 -10.54 7.19 -4.57
CA PRO A 141 -10.04 8.38 -5.27
C PRO A 141 -10.92 9.59 -4.95
N VAL A 142 -10.29 10.77 -4.94
CA VAL A 142 -10.93 12.09 -4.71
C VAL A 142 -10.76 12.99 -5.92
N TRP A 143 -9.62 12.88 -6.61
CA TRP A 143 -9.35 13.59 -7.85
C TRP A 143 -8.46 12.76 -8.76
N GLU A 144 -8.51 13.06 -10.05
CA GLU A 144 -7.63 12.51 -11.08
C GLU A 144 -7.26 13.59 -12.10
N SER A 145 -6.13 13.42 -12.77
CA SER A 145 -5.60 14.34 -13.77
C SER A 145 -4.71 13.60 -14.76
N GLY A 146 -4.73 14.02 -16.03
CA GLY A 146 -3.92 13.44 -17.09
C GLY A 146 -4.62 12.33 -17.87
N ASP A 147 -3.83 11.49 -18.54
CA ASP A 147 -4.29 10.52 -19.53
C ASP A 147 -4.53 9.15 -18.89
N ARG A 148 -5.80 8.82 -18.61
CA ARG A 148 -6.22 7.54 -17.99
C ARG A 148 -5.76 6.30 -18.78
N THR A 149 -5.50 6.44 -20.09
CA THR A 149 -5.01 5.34 -20.92
C THR A 149 -3.60 4.90 -20.56
N VAL A 150 -2.83 5.73 -19.83
CA VAL A 150 -1.51 5.35 -19.29
C VAL A 150 -1.60 4.09 -18.43
N ILE A 151 -2.67 3.92 -17.65
CA ILE A 151 -2.90 2.73 -16.83
C ILE A 151 -3.95 1.78 -17.43
N GLY A 152 -4.26 1.94 -18.72
CA GLY A 152 -5.22 1.09 -19.43
C GLY A 152 -6.69 1.39 -19.12
N LEU A 153 -7.01 2.50 -18.46
CA LEU A 153 -8.40 2.93 -18.24
C LEU A 153 -8.92 3.76 -19.43
N PRO A 154 -10.25 3.75 -19.68
CA PRO A 154 -10.87 4.63 -20.67
C PRO A 154 -10.60 6.11 -20.36
N GLY A 155 -10.36 6.89 -21.42
CA GLY A 155 -10.17 8.35 -21.36
C GLY A 155 -11.42 9.11 -20.94
#